data_AF-A0A438HHG7-F1
#
_entry.id   AF-A0A438HHG7-F1
#
_cell.length_a   1.000
_cell.length_b   1.000
_cell.length_c   1.000
_cell.angle_alpha   90.00
_cell.angle_beta   90.00
_cell.angle_gamma   90.00
#
_symmetry.space_group_name_H-M   'P 1'
#
loop_
_entity.id
_entity.type
_entity.pdbx_description
1 polymer ?
#
loop_
_entity_poly.entity_id
_entity_poly.type
_entity_poly.pdbx_seq_one_letter_code
_entity_poly.pdbx_strand_id
1 'polypeptide(L)'
;MDIDYAIRKEKPTIIDTSTTAEKALYEQWERSNRLNKALASTLIMKFSSLRLTNVSGVREHIMQMRDIAAQLKILEVEMSDSFLVHFILNTLPQQYGPFKISYNTHKDKWSINELLTMCVQEEGRLKMELGENALMTMKGKDQNKAKKKGKGKIPPQGGIKKVNKCFFCKKKGHMKKGYTKFHKWLEKKGYAKPKVANAK
;
A
#
# COMPACT_ATOMS: atom_id res chain seq x y z
N MET A 1 27.76 22.26 -0.68
CA MET A 1 28.59 21.05 -0.90
C MET A 1 27.81 20.12 -1.80
N ASP A 2 28.41 19.66 -2.90
CA ASP A 2 27.76 18.78 -3.88
C ASP A 2 27.79 17.32 -3.38
N ILE A 3 26.67 16.82 -2.89
CA ILE A 3 26.56 15.48 -2.28
C ILE A 3 26.76 14.39 -3.34
N ASP A 4 26.31 14.63 -4.57
CA ASP A 4 26.32 13.64 -5.65
C ASP A 4 27.63 13.59 -6.42
N TYR A 5 28.64 14.37 -6.01
CA TYR A 5 29.91 14.47 -6.71
C TYR A 5 30.57 13.10 -6.93
N ALA A 6 30.61 12.24 -5.90
CA ALA A 6 31.17 10.90 -5.96
C ALA A 6 30.33 9.89 -6.76
N ILE A 7 29.05 10.18 -7.03
CA ILE A 7 28.19 9.35 -7.89
C ILE A 7 28.48 9.65 -9.37
N ARG A 8 28.78 10.92 -9.69
CA ARG A 8 29.04 11.36 -11.07
C ARG A 8 30.49 11.25 -11.51
N LYS A 9 31.42 11.06 -10.58
CA LYS A 9 32.86 11.09 -10.83
C LYS A 9 33.54 9.82 -10.32
N GLU A 10 34.40 9.26 -11.15
CA GLU A 10 35.28 8.17 -10.74
C GLU A 10 36.18 8.60 -9.58
N LYS A 11 36.52 7.63 -8.73
CA LYS A 11 37.43 7.84 -7.61
C LYS A 11 38.78 8.33 -8.14
N PRO A 12 39.25 9.52 -7.76
CA PRO A 12 40.58 9.99 -8.16
C PRO A 12 41.68 9.06 -7.60
N THR A 13 42.69 8.79 -8.42
CA THR A 13 43.91 8.07 -7.98
C THR A 13 44.89 9.09 -7.39
N ILE A 14 45.37 8.83 -6.18
CA ILE A 14 46.42 9.61 -5.53
C ILE A 14 47.68 8.76 -5.47
N ILE A 15 48.80 9.34 -5.88
CA ILE A 15 50.15 8.77 -5.80
C ILE A 15 51.07 9.76 -5.07
N ASP A 16 52.28 9.34 -4.70
CA ASP A 16 53.21 10.16 -3.90
C ASP A 16 53.57 11.49 -4.59
N THR A 17 53.54 11.53 -5.93
CA THR A 17 53.81 12.72 -6.75
C THR A 17 52.57 13.57 -7.06
N SER A 18 51.39 13.22 -6.54
CA SER A 18 50.15 13.96 -6.81
C SER A 18 50.24 15.41 -6.32
N THR A 19 49.77 16.31 -7.18
CA THR A 19 49.66 17.74 -6.95
C THR A 19 48.66 18.07 -5.84
N THR A 20 48.77 19.27 -5.28
CA THR A 20 47.82 19.79 -4.28
C THR A 20 46.38 19.80 -4.81
N ALA A 21 46.19 20.09 -6.10
CA ALA A 21 44.87 20.11 -6.73
C ALA A 21 44.26 18.70 -6.80
N GLU A 22 45.04 17.68 -7.16
CA GLU A 22 44.58 16.29 -7.20
C GLU A 22 44.19 15.79 -5.80
N LYS A 23 45.00 16.12 -4.79
CA LYS A 23 44.68 15.82 -3.38
C LYS A 23 43.37 16.47 -2.95
N ALA A 24 43.14 17.73 -3.32
CA ALA A 24 41.88 18.43 -3.02
C ALA A 24 40.66 17.77 -3.70
N LEU A 25 40.80 17.32 -4.95
CA LEU A 25 39.74 16.58 -5.67
C LEU A 25 39.44 15.23 -5.00
N TYR A 26 40.47 14.51 -4.53
CA TYR A 26 40.29 13.28 -3.77
C TYR A 26 39.56 13.55 -2.45
N GLU A 27 39.95 14.57 -1.69
CA GLU A 27 39.25 14.89 -0.44
C GLU A 27 37.79 15.30 -0.68
N GLN A 28 37.51 16.04 -1.76
CA GLN A 28 36.14 16.38 -2.15
C GLN A 28 35.34 15.12 -2.50
N TRP A 29 35.93 14.21 -3.27
CA TRP A 29 35.34 12.91 -3.59
C TRP A 29 35.06 12.09 -2.33
N GLU A 30 36.03 12.01 -1.42
CA GLU A 30 35.92 11.25 -0.18
C GLU A 30 34.82 11.79 0.73
N ARG A 31 34.74 13.12 0.89
CA ARG A 31 33.66 13.77 1.66
C ARG A 31 32.29 13.47 1.06
N SER A 32 32.14 13.60 -0.26
CA SER A 32 30.89 13.28 -0.96
C SER A 32 30.52 11.78 -0.82
N ASN A 33 31.48 10.87 -1.02
CA ASN A 33 31.27 9.44 -0.87
C ASN A 33 30.84 9.06 0.56
N ARG A 34 31.45 9.68 1.59
CA ARG A 34 31.06 9.47 2.99
C ARG A 34 29.61 9.90 3.24
N LEU A 35 29.19 11.03 2.68
CA LEU A 35 27.81 11.52 2.78
C LEU A 35 26.83 10.57 2.08
N ASN A 36 27.17 10.08 0.88
CA ASN A 36 26.33 9.12 0.15
C ASN A 36 26.13 7.82 0.91
N LYS A 37 27.19 7.27 1.53
CA LYS A 37 27.10 6.08 2.39
C LYS A 37 26.21 6.30 3.61
N ALA A 38 26.33 7.46 4.26
CA ALA A 38 25.47 7.82 5.40
C ALA A 38 24.01 7.96 4.97
N LEU A 39 23.75 8.66 3.85
CA LEU A 39 22.42 8.85 3.29
C LEU A 39 21.77 7.51 2.91
N ALA A 40 22.51 6.61 2.25
CA ALA A 40 22.02 5.27 1.92
C ALA A 40 21.58 4.52 3.19
N SER A 41 22.40 4.57 4.26
CA SER A 41 22.06 3.94 5.54
C SER A 41 20.79 4.51 6.16
N THR A 42 20.63 5.84 6.14
CA THR A 42 19.41 6.51 6.61
C THR A 42 18.18 6.13 5.78
N LEU A 43 18.32 6.09 4.45
CA LEU A 43 17.24 5.70 3.55
C LEU A 43 16.83 4.23 3.74
N ILE A 44 17.78 3.31 3.92
CA ILE A 44 17.51 1.91 4.25
C ILE A 44 16.77 1.80 5.58
N MET A 45 17.19 2.55 6.60
CA MET A 45 16.52 2.57 7.91
C MET A 45 15.08 3.08 7.79
N LYS A 46 14.85 4.15 7.02
CA LYS A 46 13.52 4.67 6.75
C LYS A 46 12.67 3.67 5.96
N PHE A 47 13.22 3.09 4.89
CA PHE A 47 12.54 2.09 4.06
C PHE A 47 12.11 0.87 4.88
N SER A 48 13.02 0.33 5.68
CA SER A 48 12.80 -0.89 6.48
C SER A 48 11.77 -0.71 7.60
N SER A 49 11.65 0.51 8.14
CA SER A 49 10.70 0.87 9.21
C SER A 49 9.36 1.38 8.70
N LEU A 50 9.25 1.80 7.44
CA LEU A 50 8.02 2.36 6.89
C LEU A 50 6.90 1.31 6.87
N ARG A 51 5.76 1.62 7.50
CA ARG A 51 4.57 0.77 7.55
C ARG A 51 3.34 1.63 7.36
N LEU A 52 2.34 1.10 6.65
CA LEU A 52 1.04 1.75 6.56
C LEU A 52 0.26 1.42 7.83
N THR A 53 -0.01 2.44 8.65
CA THR A 53 -0.58 2.26 10.01
C THR A 53 -2.10 2.21 10.05
N ASN A 54 -2.78 2.74 9.04
CA ASN A 54 -4.23 2.74 8.94
C ASN A 54 -4.66 2.32 7.53
N VAL A 55 -5.96 2.13 7.31
CA VAL A 55 -6.44 1.64 6.01
C VAL A 55 -6.22 2.66 4.89
N SER A 56 -6.25 3.95 5.20
CA SER A 56 -6.19 5.06 4.24
C SER A 56 -4.76 5.48 3.90
N GLY A 57 -4.58 6.04 2.71
CA GLY A 57 -3.30 6.61 2.27
C GLY A 57 -2.38 5.58 1.61
N VAL A 58 -2.94 4.48 1.08
CA VAL A 58 -2.13 3.42 0.46
C VAL A 58 -1.39 3.90 -0.78
N ARG A 59 -1.95 4.87 -1.51
CA ARG A 59 -1.32 5.45 -2.69
C ARG A 59 -0.05 6.20 -2.31
N GLU A 60 -0.16 7.08 -1.32
CA GLU A 60 0.94 7.89 -0.82
C GLU A 60 2.02 7.00 -0.22
N HIS A 61 1.63 5.99 0.55
CA HIS A 61 2.55 4.99 1.12
C HIS A 61 3.35 4.25 0.05
N ILE A 62 2.70 3.75 -1.00
CA ILE A 62 3.38 3.04 -2.10
C ILE A 62 4.29 4.00 -2.89
N MET A 63 3.85 5.24 -3.11
CA MET A 63 4.68 6.25 -3.77
C MET A 63 5.92 6.58 -2.95
N GLN A 64 5.81 6.70 -1.62
CA GLN A 64 6.96 6.90 -0.74
C GLN A 64 7.94 5.73 -0.77
N MET A 65 7.44 4.49 -0.75
CA MET A 65 8.29 3.28 -0.90
C MET A 65 9.06 3.29 -2.22
N ARG A 66 8.38 3.61 -3.33
CA ARG A 66 8.99 3.70 -4.66
C ARG A 66 10.01 4.83 -4.75
N ASP A 67 9.72 5.97 -4.15
CA ASP A 67 10.62 7.12 -4.15
C ASP A 67 11.91 6.81 -3.39
N ILE A 68 11.81 6.23 -2.19
CA ILE A 68 13.00 5.79 -1.43
C ILE A 68 13.80 4.75 -2.23
N ALA A 69 13.13 3.78 -2.86
CA ALA A 69 13.79 2.79 -3.71
C ALA A 69 14.53 3.43 -4.90
N ALA A 70 13.95 4.45 -5.53
CA ALA A 70 14.59 5.19 -6.61
C ALA A 70 15.80 5.99 -6.12
N GLN A 71 15.70 6.64 -4.96
CA GLN A 71 16.83 7.33 -4.33
C GLN A 71 17.97 6.36 -3.99
N LEU A 72 17.66 5.18 -3.44
CA LEU A 72 18.64 4.13 -3.16
C LEU A 72 19.33 3.63 -4.43
N LYS A 73 18.60 3.51 -5.53
CA LYS A 73 19.18 3.15 -6.84
C LYS A 73 20.22 4.17 -7.32
N ILE A 74 19.97 5.47 -7.11
CA ILE A 74 20.93 6.53 -7.44
C ILE A 74 22.22 6.38 -6.61
N LEU A 75 22.10 5.90 -5.37
CA LEU A 75 23.22 5.58 -4.48
C LEU A 75 23.82 4.20 -4.72
N GLU A 76 23.59 3.61 -5.90
CA GLU A 76 24.07 2.28 -6.31
C GLU A 76 23.56 1.11 -5.44
N VAL A 77 22.51 1.33 -4.64
CA VAL A 77 21.82 0.28 -3.88
C VAL A 77 20.62 -0.18 -4.68
N GLU A 78 20.82 -1.20 -5.51
CA GLU A 78 19.75 -1.73 -6.37
C GLU A 78 18.85 -2.73 -5.65
N MET A 79 17.56 -2.62 -5.92
CA MET A 79 16.54 -3.56 -5.48
C MET A 79 15.65 -3.96 -6.66
N SER A 80 15.36 -5.25 -6.77
CA SER A 80 14.49 -5.74 -7.83
C SER A 80 13.05 -5.29 -7.59
N ASP A 81 12.30 -5.05 -8.69
CA ASP A 81 10.87 -4.76 -8.63
C ASP A 81 10.09 -5.84 -7.87
N SER A 82 10.49 -7.10 -8.05
CA SER A 82 9.91 -8.24 -7.34
C SER A 82 10.08 -8.11 -5.82
N PHE A 83 11.29 -7.76 -5.36
CA PHE A 83 11.54 -7.53 -3.94
C PHE A 83 10.68 -6.37 -3.42
N LEU A 84 10.64 -5.26 -4.15
CA LEU A 84 9.90 -4.07 -3.74
C LEU A 84 8.38 -4.35 -3.63
N VAL A 85 7.80 -5.08 -4.57
CA VAL A 85 6.39 -5.51 -4.52
C VAL A 85 6.10 -6.34 -3.28
N HIS A 86 6.91 -7.38 -3.00
CA HIS A 86 6.73 -8.21 -1.81
C HIS A 86 6.96 -7.43 -0.51
N PHE A 87 7.93 -6.51 -0.50
CA PHE A 87 8.20 -5.65 0.65
C PHE A 87 7.01 -4.73 0.94
N ILE A 88 6.48 -4.04 -0.08
CA ILE A 88 5.29 -3.20 0.04
C ILE A 88 4.13 -4.01 0.61
N LEU A 89 3.85 -5.21 0.09
CA LEU A 89 2.79 -6.08 0.62
C LEU A 89 2.98 -6.39 2.11
N ASN A 90 4.21 -6.61 2.55
CA ASN A 90 4.53 -6.84 3.96
C ASN A 90 4.34 -5.61 4.84
N THR A 91 4.36 -4.41 4.27
CA THR A 91 4.19 -3.15 5.00
C THR A 91 2.73 -2.72 5.15
N LEU A 92 1.81 -3.34 4.42
CA LEU A 92 0.37 -3.10 4.53
C LEU A 92 -0.18 -3.66 5.85
N PRO A 93 -1.15 -2.98 6.48
CA PRO A 93 -1.69 -3.40 7.77
C PRO A 93 -2.56 -4.66 7.63
N GLN A 94 -2.89 -5.27 8.76
CA GLN A 94 -3.55 -6.59 8.81
C GLN A 94 -4.91 -6.62 8.09
N GLN A 95 -5.60 -5.49 7.98
CA GLN A 95 -6.88 -5.37 7.26
C GLN A 95 -6.76 -5.76 5.78
N TYR A 96 -5.57 -5.63 5.19
CA TYR A 96 -5.25 -6.09 3.83
C TYR A 96 -4.95 -7.61 3.77
N GLY A 97 -5.16 -8.36 4.85
CA GLY A 97 -4.90 -9.82 4.89
C GLY A 97 -5.55 -10.59 3.73
N PRO A 98 -6.85 -10.43 3.45
CA PRO A 98 -7.50 -11.07 2.30
C PRO A 98 -6.86 -10.71 0.95
N PHE A 99 -6.44 -9.46 0.80
CA PHE A 99 -5.73 -8.97 -0.38
C PHE A 99 -4.36 -9.65 -0.56
N LYS A 100 -3.58 -9.81 0.51
CA LYS A 100 -2.28 -10.53 0.46
C LYS A 100 -2.47 -11.99 0.04
N ILE A 101 -3.50 -12.66 0.54
CA ILE A 101 -3.84 -14.04 0.12
C ILE A 101 -4.21 -14.07 -1.37
N SER A 102 -5.02 -13.10 -1.82
CA SER A 102 -5.38 -12.97 -3.23
C SER A 102 -4.15 -12.79 -4.13
N TYR A 103 -3.17 -11.98 -3.71
CA TYR A 103 -1.92 -11.82 -4.44
C TYR A 103 -1.10 -13.13 -4.46
N ASN A 104 -0.89 -13.77 -3.30
CA ASN A 104 -0.07 -14.98 -3.19
C ASN A 104 -0.60 -16.18 -3.99
N THR A 105 -1.90 -16.19 -4.29
CA THR A 105 -2.55 -17.24 -5.10
C THR A 105 -2.65 -16.87 -6.58
N HIS A 106 -2.26 -15.66 -6.95
CA HIS A 106 -2.20 -15.19 -8.33
C HIS A 106 -0.98 -15.79 -9.05
N LYS A 107 -1.15 -16.19 -10.31
CA LYS A 107 -0.07 -16.82 -11.09
C LYS A 107 0.88 -15.81 -11.73
N ASP A 108 0.35 -14.66 -12.13
CA ASP A 108 1.15 -13.62 -12.78
C ASP A 108 1.82 -12.72 -11.75
N LYS A 109 3.07 -12.34 -12.03
CA LYS A 109 3.82 -11.35 -11.25
C LYS A 109 3.21 -9.97 -11.50
N TRP A 110 3.03 -9.19 -10.44
CA TRP A 110 2.56 -7.82 -10.56
C TRP A 110 3.73 -6.84 -10.62
N SER A 111 3.58 -5.81 -11.43
CA SER A 111 4.35 -4.57 -11.35
C SER A 111 3.90 -3.73 -10.15
N ILE A 112 4.72 -2.76 -9.76
CA ILE A 112 4.39 -1.80 -8.70
C ILE A 112 3.14 -0.98 -9.07
N ASN A 113 2.94 -0.68 -10.36
CA ASN A 113 1.78 0.08 -10.83
C ASN A 113 0.47 -0.72 -10.74
N GLU A 114 0.53 -2.02 -11.05
CA GLU A 114 -0.60 -2.93 -10.86
C GLU A 114 -0.91 -3.10 -9.37
N LEU A 115 0.12 -3.33 -8.54
CA LEU A 115 -0.04 -3.38 -7.09
C LEU A 115 -0.71 -2.12 -6.55
N LEU A 116 -0.24 -0.94 -6.96
CA LEU A 116 -0.81 0.34 -6.56
C LEU A 116 -2.30 0.43 -6.91
N THR A 117 -2.66 0.09 -8.15
CA THR A 117 -4.04 0.13 -8.62
C THR A 117 -4.94 -0.79 -7.80
N MET A 118 -4.48 -2.01 -7.56
CA MET A 118 -5.21 -3.02 -6.81
C MET A 118 -5.33 -2.65 -5.32
N CYS A 119 -4.28 -2.09 -4.71
CA CYS A 119 -4.29 -1.60 -3.34
C CYS A 119 -5.27 -0.44 -3.15
N VAL A 120 -5.32 0.53 -4.07
CA VAL A 120 -6.25 1.67 -3.98
C VAL A 120 -7.70 1.20 -4.09
N GLN A 121 -7.98 0.22 -4.96
CA GLN A 121 -9.31 -0.37 -5.04
C GLN A 121 -9.69 -1.10 -3.74
N GLU A 122 -8.75 -1.84 -3.17
CA GLU A 122 -8.95 -2.56 -1.90
C GLU A 122 -9.15 -1.60 -0.72
N GLU A 123 -8.40 -0.49 -0.67
CA GLU A 123 -8.62 0.58 0.31
C GLU A 123 -10.08 1.07 0.27
N GLY A 124 -10.62 1.33 -0.92
CA GLY A 124 -12.00 1.75 -1.10
C GLY A 124 -13.01 0.74 -0.56
N ARG A 125 -12.77 -0.57 -0.79
CA ARG A 125 -13.58 -1.65 -0.23
C ARG A 125 -13.51 -1.68 1.30
N LEU A 126 -12.30 -1.61 1.87
CA LEU A 126 -12.08 -1.64 3.32
C LEU A 126 -12.72 -0.45 4.03
N LYS A 127 -12.65 0.75 3.44
CA LYS A 127 -13.32 1.96 3.96
C LYS A 127 -14.84 1.78 4.04
N MET A 128 -15.45 1.13 3.05
CA MET A 128 -16.89 0.83 3.08
C MET A 128 -17.23 -0.15 4.20
N GLU A 129 -16.44 -1.21 4.39
CA GLU A 129 -16.70 -2.21 5.44
C GLU A 129 -16.52 -1.64 6.86
N LEU A 130 -15.48 -0.84 7.08
CA LEU A 130 -15.26 -0.16 8.36
C LEU A 130 -16.35 0.88 8.66
N GLY A 131 -16.79 1.63 7.65
CA GLY A 131 -17.91 2.57 7.78
C GLY A 131 -19.26 1.88 8.00
N GLU A 132 -19.53 0.75 7.34
CA GLU A 132 -20.74 -0.05 7.53
C GLU A 132 -20.78 -0.69 8.93
N ASN A 133 -19.63 -1.10 9.50
CA ASN A 133 -19.54 -1.64 10.85
C ASN A 133 -19.85 -0.59 11.95
N ALA A 134 -19.46 0.67 11.75
CA ALA A 134 -19.82 1.77 12.67
C ALA A 134 -21.32 2.12 12.62
N LEU A 135 -21.98 1.87 11.49
CA LEU A 135 -23.43 2.10 11.33
C LEU A 135 -24.26 0.97 11.96
N MET A 136 -23.74 -0.26 11.99
CA MET A 136 -24.43 -1.41 12.58
C MET A 136 -24.46 -1.39 14.12
N THR A 137 -23.54 -0.68 14.79
CA THR A 137 -23.56 -0.53 16.26
C THR A 137 -24.55 0.51 16.77
N MET A 138 -25.15 1.33 15.88
CA MET A 138 -26.19 2.30 16.26
C MET A 138 -27.63 1.80 16.06
N LYS A 139 -27.84 0.61 15.52
CA LYS A 139 -29.18 -0.01 15.41
C LYS A 139 -29.31 -1.17 16.39
N GLY A 140 -29.37 -0.82 17.68
CA GLY A 140 -29.56 -1.77 18.75
C GLY A 140 -30.11 -1.12 20.03
N LYS A 141 -31.31 -0.56 19.98
CA LYS A 141 -32.27 -0.54 21.10
C LYS A 141 -33.66 -0.10 20.64
N ASP A 142 -34.62 -1.00 20.81
CA ASP A 142 -36.07 -0.82 20.64
C ASP A 142 -36.65 0.32 21.50
N GLN A 143 -37.70 0.99 21.04
CA GLN A 143 -39.09 0.75 21.47
C GLN A 143 -40.08 1.84 21.00
N ASN A 144 -41.20 1.34 20.46
CA ASN A 144 -42.58 1.83 20.57
C ASN A 144 -43.05 3.22 20.06
N LYS A 145 -44.20 3.14 19.38
CA LYS A 145 -44.96 4.17 18.66
C LYS A 145 -45.57 5.24 19.59
N ALA A 146 -45.46 6.51 19.21
CA ALA A 146 -46.55 7.50 19.34
C ALA A 146 -46.39 8.68 18.36
N LYS A 147 -47.25 8.66 17.32
CA LYS A 147 -47.82 9.74 16.50
C LYS A 147 -47.40 11.20 16.79
N LYS A 148 -46.93 11.93 15.77
CA LYS A 148 -47.48 13.25 15.37
C LYS A 148 -47.10 13.62 13.91
N LYS A 149 -48.12 14.06 13.16
CA LYS A 149 -48.08 14.50 11.75
C LYS A 149 -47.43 15.89 11.63
N GLY A 150 -46.64 16.10 10.59
CA GLY A 150 -46.26 17.41 10.08
C GLY A 150 -45.84 17.32 8.61
N LYS A 151 -46.59 17.97 7.70
CA LYS A 151 -46.36 17.98 6.25
C LYS A 151 -45.28 19.01 5.89
N GLY A 152 -44.35 18.65 5.00
CA GLY A 152 -43.49 19.58 4.26
C GLY A 152 -42.87 18.89 3.03
N LYS A 153 -43.21 19.37 1.82
CA LYS A 153 -42.56 19.05 0.51
C LYS A 153 -41.21 19.82 0.45
N ILE A 154 -40.15 19.51 -0.32
CA ILE A 154 -39.97 19.21 -1.78
C ILE A 154 -38.57 18.50 -2.00
N PRO A 155 -38.04 18.19 -3.23
CA PRO A 155 -37.38 16.91 -3.57
C PRO A 155 -35.85 17.01 -3.82
N PRO A 156 -35.15 15.93 -4.22
CA PRO A 156 -34.31 16.07 -5.42
C PRO A 156 -34.28 14.85 -6.35
N GLN A 157 -34.64 15.14 -7.61
CA GLN A 157 -33.90 14.84 -8.85
C GLN A 157 -33.09 13.54 -9.00
N GLY A 158 -33.55 12.70 -9.93
CA GLY A 158 -32.79 12.30 -11.11
C GLY A 158 -31.56 11.42 -10.90
N GLY A 159 -31.77 10.11 -10.83
CA GLY A 159 -30.71 9.11 -10.70
C GLY A 159 -29.77 9.02 -11.92
N ILE A 160 -28.47 9.21 -11.70
CA ILE A 160 -27.43 8.74 -12.61
C ILE A 160 -27.30 7.22 -12.43
N LYS A 161 -27.88 6.44 -13.33
CA LYS A 161 -27.63 4.99 -13.42
C LYS A 161 -26.21 4.74 -13.94
N LYS A 162 -25.20 4.75 -13.05
CA LYS A 162 -23.91 4.11 -13.36
C LYS A 162 -24.09 2.60 -13.29
N VAL A 163 -24.17 1.97 -14.46
CA VAL A 163 -24.28 0.51 -14.58
C VAL A 163 -22.94 -0.11 -14.15
N ASN A 164 -22.84 -0.50 -12.88
CA ASN A 164 -21.65 -1.13 -12.31
C ASN A 164 -21.47 -2.57 -12.83
N LYS A 165 -20.23 -2.89 -13.24
CA LYS A 165 -19.79 -4.16 -13.83
C LYS A 165 -19.00 -4.95 -12.77
N CYS A 166 -19.23 -6.26 -12.68
CA CYS A 166 -18.57 -7.14 -11.70
C CYS A 166 -17.09 -7.35 -12.06
N PHE A 167 -16.18 -7.16 -11.10
CA PHE A 167 -14.72 -7.14 -11.33
C PHE A 167 -14.08 -8.52 -11.59
N PHE A 168 -14.70 -9.62 -11.16
CA PHE A 168 -14.15 -10.96 -11.38
C PHE A 168 -14.55 -11.54 -12.76
N CYS A 169 -15.77 -11.26 -13.25
CA CYS A 169 -16.30 -11.87 -14.47
C CYS A 169 -16.61 -10.88 -15.60
N LYS A 170 -16.38 -9.57 -15.39
CA LYS A 170 -16.62 -8.51 -16.38
C LYS A 170 -18.06 -8.53 -16.98
N LYS A 171 -19.09 -8.94 -16.24
CA LYS A 171 -20.52 -8.84 -16.67
C LYS A 171 -21.26 -7.70 -15.95
N LYS A 172 -22.22 -7.05 -16.63
CA LYS A 172 -23.09 -5.98 -16.07
C LYS A 172 -24.28 -6.59 -15.31
N GLY A 173 -24.71 -5.97 -14.22
CA GLY A 173 -25.95 -6.36 -13.50
C GLY A 173 -25.76 -7.11 -12.18
N HIS A 174 -24.54 -7.22 -11.66
CA HIS A 174 -24.28 -7.84 -10.36
C HIS A 174 -23.45 -6.92 -9.46
N MET A 175 -24.05 -6.48 -8.36
CA MET A 175 -23.38 -5.91 -7.20
C MET A 175 -24.09 -6.47 -5.97
N LYS A 176 -23.31 -6.99 -5.02
CA LYS A 176 -23.76 -7.39 -3.68
C LYS A 176 -24.79 -8.54 -3.66
N LYS A 177 -24.29 -9.78 -3.71
CA LYS A 177 -24.85 -10.86 -2.87
C LYS A 177 -23.68 -11.52 -2.18
N GLY A 178 -23.83 -11.67 -0.86
CA GLY A 178 -22.79 -12.00 0.10
C GLY A 178 -21.76 -13.00 -0.40
N TYR A 179 -20.54 -12.74 0.06
CA TYR A 179 -19.23 -13.38 -0.08
C TYR A 179 -19.21 -14.91 0.04
N THR A 180 -20.16 -15.60 -0.57
CA THR A 180 -20.43 -17.02 -0.44
C THR A 180 -19.51 -17.84 -1.32
N LYS A 181 -19.03 -17.32 -2.45
CA LYS A 181 -18.04 -18.03 -3.28
C LYS A 181 -16.65 -18.01 -2.66
N PHE A 182 -16.24 -16.89 -2.04
CA PHE A 182 -14.96 -16.81 -1.34
C PHE A 182 -14.99 -17.63 -0.03
N HIS A 183 -16.07 -17.54 0.76
CA HIS A 183 -16.23 -18.40 1.94
C HIS A 183 -16.32 -19.90 1.58
N LYS A 184 -17.12 -20.29 0.57
CA LYS A 184 -17.17 -21.69 0.10
C LYS A 184 -15.84 -22.16 -0.49
N TRP A 185 -15.05 -21.25 -1.07
CA TRP A 185 -13.72 -21.55 -1.56
C TRP A 185 -12.71 -21.74 -0.42
N LEU A 186 -12.78 -20.90 0.63
CA LEU A 186 -11.99 -21.07 1.86
C LEU A 186 -12.34 -22.37 2.59
N GLU A 187 -13.62 -22.71 2.68
CA GLU A 187 -14.12 -23.97 3.25
C GLU A 187 -13.64 -25.19 2.43
N LYS A 188 -13.70 -25.10 1.09
CA LYS A 188 -13.22 -26.17 0.19
C LYS A 188 -11.69 -26.36 0.22
N LYS A 189 -10.94 -25.37 0.72
CA LYS A 189 -9.47 -25.41 0.84
C LYS A 189 -8.96 -25.65 2.27
N GLY A 190 -9.87 -25.90 3.23
CA GLY A 190 -9.52 -26.32 4.59
C GLY A 190 -9.10 -25.20 5.55
N TYR A 191 -9.30 -23.92 5.21
CA TYR A 191 -8.87 -22.78 6.03
C TYR A 191 -9.95 -22.22 6.97
N ALA A 192 -11.01 -22.99 7.27
CA ALA A 192 -12.04 -22.56 8.21
C ALA A 192 -11.53 -22.66 9.65
N LYS A 193 -11.46 -21.54 10.37
CA LYS A 193 -11.24 -21.56 11.83
C LYS A 193 -12.45 -22.25 12.49
N PRO A 194 -12.26 -23.14 13.49
CA PRO A 194 -13.38 -23.70 14.23
C PRO A 194 -14.14 -22.57 14.93
N LYS A 195 -15.47 -22.58 14.81
CA LYS A 195 -16.34 -21.78 15.66
C LYS A 195 -16.16 -22.29 17.08
N VAL A 196 -15.64 -21.45 17.98
CA VAL A 196 -15.70 -21.72 19.42
C VAL A 196 -17.18 -21.70 19.78
N ALA A 197 -17.73 -22.88 20.05
CA ALA A 197 -19.07 -23.03 20.56
C ALA A 197 -19.10 -22.48 21.98
N ASN A 198 -19.80 -21.38 22.20
CA ASN A 198 -20.24 -20.98 23.53
C ASN A 198 -21.27 -22.02 23.97
N ALA A 199 -20.88 -22.91 24.87
CA ALA A 199 -21.81 -23.73 25.64
C ALA A 199 -22.17 -22.96 26.92
N LYS A 200 -23.45 -23.03 27.25
CA LYS A 200 -24.16 -22.37 28.35
C LYS A 200 -23.47 -22.46 29.71
#